data_AF-A0A8H5BKU0-F1
#
_entry.id   AF-A0A8H5BKU0-F1
#
_cell.length_a   1.000
_cell.length_b   1.000
_cell.length_c   1.000
_cell.angle_alpha   90.00
_cell.angle_beta   90.00
_cell.angle_gamma   90.00
#
_symmetry.space_group_name_H-M   'P 1'
#
loop_
_entity.id
_entity.type
_entity.pdbx_description
1 polymer ?
#
loop_
_entity_poly.entity_id
_entity_poly.type
_entity_poly.pdbx_seq_one_letter_code
_entity_poly.pdbx_strand_id
1 'polypeptide(L)'
;MLLDVATALLLLYILIMGGGGRYPYPKYVWSPAGGWWVRPSNWASNTAVAALGIAVVTYGIWNVSAKLERRVVQPDRPIPSMLWAAEYKEKKPEH
;
A
#
# COMPACT_ATOMS: atom_id res chain seq x y z
N MET A 1 -20.13 0.20 37.29
CA MET A 1 -19.17 -0.91 37.48
C MET A 1 -19.62 -2.23 36.86
N LEU A 2 -20.74 -2.85 37.25
CA LEU A 2 -21.19 -4.12 36.60
C LEU A 2 -21.66 -3.96 35.14
N LEU A 3 -22.27 -2.82 34.81
CA LEU A 3 -22.76 -2.51 33.46
C LEU A 3 -21.60 -2.29 32.45
N ASP A 4 -20.46 -1.75 32.91
CA ASP A 4 -19.26 -1.55 32.06
C ASP A 4 -18.60 -2.87 31.68
N VAL A 5 -18.52 -3.82 32.61
CA VAL A 5 -17.88 -5.13 32.36
C VAL A 5 -18.71 -5.96 31.39
N ALA A 6 -20.04 -5.97 31.53
CA ALA A 6 -20.92 -6.66 30.59
C ALA A 6 -20.83 -6.06 29.17
N THR A 7 -20.72 -4.74 29.08
CA THR A 7 -20.56 -4.04 27.79
C THR A 7 -19.19 -4.34 27.17
N ALA A 8 -18.12 -4.35 27.97
CA ALA A 8 -16.78 -4.71 27.51
C ALA A 8 -16.69 -6.18 27.04
N LEU A 9 -17.35 -7.11 27.74
CA LEU A 9 -17.42 -8.52 27.35
C LEU A 9 -18.25 -8.74 26.09
N LEU A 10 -19.35 -8.00 25.93
CA LEU A 10 -20.16 -8.04 24.71
C LEU A 10 -19.39 -7.50 23.50
N LEU A 11 -18.66 -6.39 23.66
CA LEU A 11 -17.80 -5.85 22.61
C LEU A 11 -16.67 -6.83 22.26
N LEU A 12 -16.04 -7.43 23.27
CA LEU A 12 -15.00 -8.45 23.05
C LEU A 12 -15.55 -9.67 22.30
N TYR A 13 -16.75 -10.15 22.66
CA TYR A 13 -17.43 -11.25 21.96
C TYR A 13 -17.73 -10.90 20.50
N ILE A 14 -18.24 -9.69 20.22
CA ILE A 14 -18.49 -9.22 18.84
C ILE A 14 -17.19 -9.13 18.04
N LEU A 15 -16.10 -8.68 18.65
CA LEU A 15 -14.79 -8.58 17.99
C LEU A 15 -14.16 -9.94 17.69
N ILE A 16 -14.47 -10.98 18.46
CA ILE A 16 -13.88 -12.34 18.29
C ILE A 16 -14.64 -13.18 17.25
N MET A 17 -15.93 -12.96 17.04
CA MET A 17 -16.80 -13.80 16.18
C MET A 17 -16.67 -13.52 14.66
N GLY A 18 -15.55 -12.95 14.21
CA GLY A 18 -15.29 -12.64 12.81
C GLY A 18 -14.88 -13.87 11.97
N GLY A 19 -15.67 -14.20 10.95
CA GLY A 19 -15.38 -15.28 9.99
C GLY A 19 -16.55 -16.24 9.85
N GLY A 20 -17.49 -15.94 8.95
CA GLY A 20 -18.68 -16.77 8.71
C GLY A 20 -18.35 -18.23 8.41
N GLY A 21 -19.36 -19.09 8.55
CA GLY A 21 -19.22 -20.54 8.38
C GLY A 21 -18.58 -20.93 7.03
N ARG A 22 -17.66 -21.89 7.06
CA ARG A 22 -17.04 -22.46 5.87
C ARG A 22 -17.82 -23.70 5.43
N TYR A 23 -18.01 -23.86 4.12
CA TYR A 23 -18.61 -25.04 3.51
C TYR A 23 -17.55 -25.89 2.77
N PRO A 24 -17.82 -27.17 2.50
CA PRO A 24 -16.92 -28.01 1.71
C PRO A 24 -16.61 -27.39 0.33
N TYR A 25 -15.36 -27.48 -0.09
CA TYR A 25 -14.87 -26.95 -1.37
C TYR A 25 -13.74 -27.84 -1.93
N PRO A 26 -13.53 -27.86 -3.24
CA PRO A 26 -12.49 -28.69 -3.86
C PRO A 26 -11.09 -28.16 -3.51
N LYS A 27 -10.23 -29.03 -2.94
CA LYS A 27 -8.89 -28.64 -2.45
C LYS A 27 -7.82 -28.54 -3.54
N TYR A 28 -8.06 -29.16 -4.69
CA TYR A 28 -7.08 -29.28 -5.77
C TYR A 28 -7.27 -28.24 -6.89
N VAL A 29 -8.27 -27.36 -6.77
CA VAL A 29 -8.50 -26.28 -7.73
C VAL A 29 -7.58 -25.13 -7.38
N TRP A 30 -6.78 -24.70 -8.36
CA TRP A 30 -5.89 -23.55 -8.24
C TRP A 30 -6.39 -22.39 -9.10
N SER A 31 -6.30 -21.17 -8.58
CA SER A 31 -6.48 -19.95 -9.36
C SER A 31 -5.44 -18.91 -8.95
N PRO A 32 -5.04 -18.01 -9.87
CA PRO A 32 -4.01 -17.00 -9.58
C PRO A 32 -4.43 -16.02 -8.48
N ALA A 33 -5.73 -15.74 -8.33
CA ALA A 33 -6.25 -14.84 -7.30
C ALA A 33 -6.43 -15.52 -5.92
N GLY A 34 -6.23 -16.84 -5.83
CA GLY A 34 -6.50 -17.64 -4.64
C GLY A 34 -7.71 -18.56 -4.80
N GLY A 35 -8.51 -18.70 -3.76
CA GLY A 35 -9.62 -19.65 -3.72
C GLY A 35 -10.46 -19.44 -2.46
N TRP A 36 -11.13 -20.48 -1.99
CA TRP A 36 -12.04 -20.38 -0.85
C TRP A 36 -11.31 -20.13 0.48
N TRP A 37 -11.62 -19.00 1.14
CA TRP A 37 -11.10 -18.56 2.45
C TRP A 37 -9.59 -18.69 2.61
N VAL A 38 -8.84 -18.26 1.59
CA VAL A 38 -7.38 -18.37 1.56
C VAL A 38 -6.74 -17.49 2.63
N ARG A 39 -6.03 -18.12 3.56
CA ARG A 39 -5.17 -17.47 4.55
C ARG A 39 -3.86 -18.28 4.69
N PRO A 40 -2.89 -18.09 3.77
CA PRO A 40 -1.63 -18.82 3.84
C PRO A 40 -0.86 -18.40 5.09
N SER A 41 -0.05 -19.30 5.64
CA SER A 41 0.74 -19.01 6.85
C SER A 41 1.70 -17.83 6.65
N ASN A 42 2.22 -17.66 5.43
CA ASN A 42 3.27 -16.67 5.10
C ASN A 42 2.71 -15.42 4.42
N TRP A 43 1.43 -15.09 4.60
CA TRP A 43 0.80 -13.94 3.94
C TRP A 43 1.57 -12.63 4.18
N ALA A 44 2.07 -12.42 5.40
CA ALA A 44 2.78 -11.20 5.78
C ALA A 44 4.10 -11.05 5.02
N SER A 45 4.93 -12.10 5.00
CA SER A 45 6.21 -12.09 4.27
C SER A 45 6.00 -11.95 2.76
N ASN A 46 5.01 -12.64 2.20
CA ASN A 46 4.71 -12.54 0.77
C ASN A 46 4.28 -11.12 0.37
N THR A 47 3.42 -10.48 1.17
CA THR A 47 3.01 -9.09 0.97
C THR A 47 4.19 -8.14 1.13
N ALA A 48 5.07 -8.37 2.11
CA ALA A 48 6.26 -7.55 2.30
C ALA A 48 7.20 -7.62 1.09
N VAL A 49 7.43 -8.81 0.53
CA VAL A 49 8.24 -8.99 -0.68
C VAL A 49 7.60 -8.27 -1.88
N ALA A 50 6.29 -8.41 -2.08
CA ALA A 50 5.57 -7.74 -3.15
C ALA A 50 5.65 -6.21 -3.03
N ALA A 51 5.39 -5.67 -1.83
CA ALA A 51 5.47 -4.24 -1.55
C ALA A 51 6.89 -3.70 -1.76
N LEU A 52 7.91 -4.43 -1.32
CA LEU A 52 9.31 -4.07 -1.53
C LEU A 52 9.67 -4.03 -3.02
N GLY A 53 9.24 -5.04 -3.80
CA GLY A 53 9.43 -5.07 -5.24
C GLY A 53 8.81 -3.86 -5.93
N ILE A 54 7.56 -3.53 -5.59
CA ILE A 54 6.87 -2.34 -6.10
C ILE A 54 7.64 -1.06 -5.73
N ALA A 55 8.08 -0.94 -4.48
CA ALA A 55 8.81 0.24 -4.01
C ALA A 55 10.14 0.44 -4.76
N VAL A 56 10.92 -0.62 -4.97
CA VAL A 56 12.19 -0.56 -5.70
C VAL A 56 11.98 -0.13 -7.15
N VAL A 57 11.03 -0.75 -7.85
CA VAL A 57 10.72 -0.40 -9.24
C VAL A 57 10.23 1.05 -9.34
N THR A 58 9.29 1.43 -8.46
CA THR A 58 8.76 2.80 -8.40
C THR A 58 9.86 3.82 -8.14
N TYR A 59 10.79 3.53 -7.21
CA TYR A 59 11.91 4.40 -6.93
C TYR A 59 12.86 4.55 -8.13
N GLY A 60 13.16 3.45 -8.84
CA GLY A 60 13.95 3.49 -10.06
C GLY A 60 13.32 4.38 -11.14
N ILE A 61 12.03 4.16 -11.42
CA ILE A 61 11.26 4.95 -12.38
C ILE A 61 11.18 6.42 -11.93
N TRP A 62 10.95 6.67 -10.65
CA TRP A 62 10.90 8.03 -10.09
C TRP A 62 12.20 8.79 -10.38
N ASN A 63 13.36 8.18 -10.14
CA ASN A 63 14.65 8.83 -10.39
C ASN A 63 14.84 9.16 -11.87
N VAL A 64 14.46 8.26 -12.77
CA VAL A 64 14.52 8.53 -14.22
C VAL A 64 13.55 9.64 -14.61
N SER A 65 12.30 9.55 -14.17
CA SER A 65 11.27 10.56 -14.41
C SER A 65 11.73 11.94 -13.94
N ALA A 66 12.21 12.06 -12.70
CA ALA A 66 12.66 13.33 -12.13
C ALA A 66 13.87 13.93 -12.87
N LYS A 67 14.75 13.09 -13.44
CA LYS A 67 15.89 13.56 -14.25
C LYS A 67 15.47 14.07 -15.63
N LEU A 68 14.47 13.43 -16.23
CA LEU A 68 13.98 13.75 -17.58
C LEU A 68 12.90 14.83 -17.59
N GLU A 69 12.33 15.14 -16.44
CA GLU A 69 11.29 16.16 -16.30
C GLU A 69 11.80 17.55 -16.72
N ARG A 70 11.21 18.08 -17.78
CA ARG A 70 11.46 19.43 -18.32
C ARG A 70 10.13 20.10 -18.64
N ARG A 71 9.98 21.38 -18.26
CA ARG A 71 8.79 22.18 -18.51
C ARG A 71 9.10 23.33 -19.46
N VAL A 72 8.25 23.46 -20.47
CA VAL A 72 8.28 24.61 -21.39
C VAL A 72 7.76 25.87 -20.70
N VAL A 73 6.75 25.72 -19.83
CA VAL A 73 6.16 26.82 -19.06
C VAL A 73 6.31 26.51 -17.57
N GLN A 74 6.85 27.49 -16.83
CA GLN A 74 7.03 27.35 -15.39
C GLN A 74 5.68 27.49 -14.66
N PRO A 75 5.46 26.73 -13.58
CA PRO A 75 4.23 26.81 -12.81
C PRO A 75 4.10 28.17 -12.11
N ASP A 76 2.87 28.66 -12.02
CA ASP A 76 2.46 29.89 -11.36
C ASP A 76 2.42 29.79 -9.82
N ARG A 77 2.43 28.55 -9.31
CA ARG A 77 2.34 28.20 -7.88
C ARG A 77 3.28 27.05 -7.54
N PRO A 78 3.74 26.92 -6.28
CA PRO A 78 4.62 25.84 -5.89
C PRO A 78 3.91 24.49 -6.04
N ILE A 79 4.52 23.58 -6.79
CA ILE A 79 4.05 22.20 -6.95
C ILE A 79 5.09 21.22 -6.38
N PRO A 80 4.66 20.07 -5.81
CA PRO A 80 5.58 19.15 -5.13
C PRO A 80 6.74 18.67 -6.01
N SER A 81 6.51 18.47 -7.31
CA SER A 81 7.55 18.00 -8.24
C SER A 81 8.75 18.93 -8.39
N MET A 82 8.59 20.21 -8.05
CA MET A 82 9.71 21.15 -8.00
C MET A 82 10.78 20.74 -6.98
N LEU A 83 10.44 19.97 -5.95
CA LEU A 83 11.38 19.53 -4.92
C LEU A 83 12.36 18.46 -5.42
N TRP A 84 11.99 17.68 -6.44
CA TRP A 84 12.79 16.54 -6.89
C TRP A 84 13.20 16.57 -8.36
N ALA A 85 12.50 17.31 -9.22
CA ALA A 85 12.83 17.42 -10.63
C ALA A 85 14.19 18.10 -10.87
N ALA A 86 14.97 17.57 -11.80
CA ALA A 86 16.32 18.05 -12.10
C ALA A 86 16.32 19.51 -12.58
N GLU A 87 15.30 19.91 -13.34
CA GLU A 87 15.13 21.27 -13.84
C GLU A 87 15.24 22.34 -12.75
N TYR A 88 14.71 22.09 -11.55
CA TYR A 88 14.74 23.05 -10.43
C TYR A 88 15.92 22.84 -9.48
N LYS A 89 16.57 21.68 -9.50
CA LYS A 89 17.81 21.45 -8.75
C LYS A 89 19.01 22.10 -9.42
N GLU A 90 19.02 22.13 -10.75
CA GLU A 90 20.14 22.62 -11.57
C GLU A 90 20.06 24.12 -11.89
N LYS A 91 18.86 24.72 -11.84
CA LYS A 91 18.70 26.18 -12.01
C LYS A 91 19.45 26.91 -10.89
N LYS A 92 20.65 27.39 -11.20
CA LYS A 92 21.33 28.42 -10.41
C LYS A 92 20.48 29.69 -10.49
N PRO A 93 20.35 30.46 -9.39
CA PRO A 93 19.65 31.73 -9.43
C PRO A 93 20.38 32.64 -10.42
N GLU A 94 19.69 33.00 -11.49
CA GLU A 94 20.12 34.05 -12.40
C GLU A 94 19.74 35.37 -11.70
N HIS A 95 20.76 36.20 -11.46
CA HIS A 95 20.69 37.45 -10.71
C HIS A 95 19.56 38.38 -11.15
#